data_AF-A0A9Q3YYF8-F1
#
_entry.id   AF-A0A9Q3YYF8-F1
#
_cell.length_a   1.000
_cell.length_b   1.000
_cell.length_c   1.000
_cell.angle_alpha   90.00
_cell.angle_beta   90.00
_cell.angle_gamma   90.00
#
_symmetry.space_group_name_H-M   'P 1'
#
loop_
_entity.id
_entity.type
_entity.pdbx_description
1 polymer ?
#
loop_
_entity_poly.entity_id
_entity_poly.type
_entity_poly.pdbx_seq_one_letter_code
_entity_poly.pdbx_strand_id
1 'polypeptide(L)' 'MKIIIMNCDNKHFWYSNKIGKTYKVEELSWPGKDYITKAGIVRKSDAQVIER' A
#
# COMPACT_ATOMS: atom_id res chain seq x y z
N MET A 1 -1.43 9.12 7.97
CA MET A 1 -0.90 8.81 6.63
C MET A 1 -1.90 8.01 5.82
N LYS A 2 -2.20 8.47 4.62
CA LYS A 2 -3.05 7.82 3.62
C LYS A 2 -2.26 7.60 2.35
N ILE A 3 -2.40 6.42 1.77
CA ILE A 3 -1.77 6.03 0.51
C ILE A 3 -2.81 5.76 -0.58
N ILE A 4 -2.42 5.94 -1.83
CA ILE A 4 -3.13 5.45 -3.01
C ILE A 4 -2.29 4.36 -3.67
N ILE A 5 -2.92 3.27 -4.08
CA ILE A 5 -2.24 2.19 -4.80
C ILE A 5 -2.09 2.62 -6.26
N MET A 6 -0.85 2.73 -6.73
CA MET A 6 -0.51 3.21 -8.05
C MET A 6 -0.22 2.07 -9.02
N ASN A 7 0.39 0.99 -8.52
CA ASN A 7 0.80 -0.15 -9.31
C ASN A 7 0.63 -1.47 -8.53
N CYS A 8 0.79 -2.59 -9.22
CA CYS A 8 0.96 -3.91 -8.62
C CYS A 8 1.65 -4.81 -9.65
N ASP A 9 2.93 -5.10 -9.42
CA ASP A 9 3.74 -5.94 -10.32
C ASP A 9 3.37 -7.43 -10.19
N ASN A 10 3.00 -7.85 -8.98
CA ASN A 10 2.67 -9.22 -8.66
C ASN A 10 1.16 -9.43 -8.48
N LYS A 11 0.54 -10.16 -9.40
CA LYS A 11 -0.89 -10.51 -9.37
C LYS A 11 -1.33 -11.29 -8.12
N HIS A 12 -0.39 -11.91 -7.39
CA HIS A 12 -0.67 -12.63 -6.14
C HIS A 12 -0.88 -11.70 -4.93
N PHE A 13 -0.59 -10.41 -5.02
CA PHE A 13 -0.92 -9.49 -3.94
C PHE A 13 -2.42 -9.24 -3.85
N TRP A 14 -2.90 -9.11 -2.60
CA TRP A 14 -4.32 -8.89 -2.30
C TRP A 14 -4.87 -7.60 -2.95
N TYR A 15 -3.99 -6.65 -3.28
CA TYR A 15 -4.32 -5.37 -3.89
C TYR A 15 -4.14 -5.32 -5.42
N SER A 16 -3.92 -6.46 -6.09
CA SER A 16 -3.71 -6.51 -7.54
C SER A 16 -4.87 -5.92 -8.37
N ASN A 17 -6.10 -5.95 -7.85
CA ASN A 17 -7.28 -5.33 -8.47
C ASN A 17 -7.73 -4.03 -7.77
N LYS A 18 -6.86 -3.41 -6.98
CA LYS A 18 -7.16 -2.21 -6.15
C LYS A 18 -6.37 -0.97 -6.58
N ILE A 19 -5.79 -0.97 -7.78
CA ILE A 19 -5.14 0.21 -8.36
C ILE A 19 -6.12 1.39 -8.36
N GLY A 20 -5.64 2.56 -7.94
CA GLY A 20 -6.42 3.78 -7.74
C GLY A 20 -7.22 3.85 -6.44
N LYS A 21 -7.26 2.78 -5.62
CA LYS A 21 -7.93 2.80 -4.31
C LYS A 21 -6.99 3.36 -3.24
N THR A 22 -7.59 4.04 -2.26
CA THR A 22 -6.86 4.66 -1.16
C THR A 22 -7.04 3.90 0.14
N TYR A 23 -5.99 3.81 0.94
CA TYR A 23 -6.00 3.13 2.24
C TYR A 23 -5.33 3.97 3.31
N LYS A 24 -5.83 3.87 4.54
CA LYS A 24 -5.20 4.46 5.72
C LYS A 24 -4.06 3.53 6.16
N VAL A 25 -2.87 4.09 6.35
CA VAL A 25 -1.72 3.40 6.90
C VAL A 25 -1.81 3.43 8.42
N GLU A 26 -1.64 2.27 9.05
CA GLU A 26 -1.60 2.13 10.50
C GLU A 26 -0.15 2.17 11.00
N GLU A 27 0.76 1.48 10.31
CA GLU A 27 2.18 1.43 10.65
C GLU A 27 3.06 1.18 9.40
N LEU A 28 4.37 1.25 9.59
CA LEU A 28 5.37 0.93 8.56
C LEU A 28 6.07 -0.37 8.92
N SER A 29 6.20 -1.29 7.97
CA SER A 29 6.91 -2.55 8.20
C SER A 29 8.41 -2.32 8.45
N TRP A 30 9.07 -3.24 9.15
CA TRP A 30 10.52 -3.24 9.29
C TRP A 30 11.10 -4.54 8.72
N PRO A 31 12.21 -4.52 7.96
CA PRO A 31 13.04 -3.36 7.59
C PRO A 31 12.57 -2.61 6.32
N GLY A 32 11.59 -3.15 5.57
CA GLY A 32 11.21 -2.65 4.24
C GLY A 32 10.47 -1.32 4.20
N LYS A 33 9.89 -0.87 5.33
CA LYS A 33 9.04 0.34 5.42
C LYS A 33 7.85 0.31 4.45
N ASP A 34 7.33 -0.88 4.16
CA ASP A 34 6.08 -1.06 3.45
C ASP A 34 4.91 -0.56 4.30
N TYR A 35 3.81 -0.24 3.65
CA TYR A 35 2.65 0.32 4.32
C TYR A 35 1.75 -0.79 4.85
N ILE A 36 1.58 -0.85 6.17
CA ILE A 36 0.64 -1.78 6.80
C ILE A 36 -0.71 -1.05 6.93
N THR A 37 -1.74 -1.65 6.35
CA THR A 37 -3.13 -1.19 6.41
C THR A 37 -4.00 -2.29 7.02
N LYS A 38 -5.21 -1.97 7.48
CA LYS A 38 -6.17 -2.98 7.97
C LYS A 38 -6.46 -4.11 6.98
N ALA A 39 -6.36 -3.84 5.68
CA ALA A 39 -6.63 -4.82 4.63
C ALA A 39 -5.41 -5.70 4.32
N GLY A 40 -4.22 -5.29 4.73
CA GLY A 40 -2.96 -5.98 4.48
C GLY A 40 -1.81 -5.03 4.17
N ILE A 41 -0.65 -5.62 3.88
CA ILE A 41 0.58 -4.91 3.56
C ILE A 41 0.55 -4.46 2.10
N VAL A 42 0.94 -3.21 1.83
CA VAL A 42 1.12 -2.64 0.49
C VAL A 42 2.57 -2.20 0.34
N ARG A 43 3.22 -2.61 -0.75
CA ARG A 43 4.60 -2.24 -1.00
C ARG A 43 4.76 -0.75 -1.18
N LYS A 44 5.85 -0.20 -0.67
CA LYS A 44 6.13 1.23 -0.82
C LYS A 44 6.33 1.66 -2.28
N SER A 45 6.90 0.79 -3.13
CA SER A 45 7.06 1.02 -4.57
C SER A 45 5.74 1.14 -5.32
N ASP A 46 4.69 0.53 -4.78
CA ASP A 46 3.42 0.33 -5.46
C ASP A 46 2.37 1.35 -5.02
N ALA A 47 2.73 2.22 -4.07
CA ALA A 47 1.82 3.17 -3.45
C ALA A 47 2.45 4.55 -3.29
N GLN A 48 1.60 5.57 -3.34
CA GLN A 48 1.98 6.96 -3.13
C GLN A 48 1.25 7.52 -1.91
N VAL A 49 1.96 8.27 -1.06
CA VAL A 49 1.34 9.02 0.05
C VAL A 49 0.59 10.21 -0.51
N ILE A 50 -0.71 10.31 -0.19
CA ILE A 50 -1.58 11.42 -0.61
C ILE A 50 -1.98 12.32 0.56
N GLU A 51 -1.79 11.88 1.80
CA GLU A 51 -2.07 12.66 3.01
C GLU A 51 -1.16 12.15 4.13
N ARG A 52 -0.52 13.04 4.89
CA ARG A 52 0.41 12.66 5.96
C ARG A 52 -0.31 12.59 7.31
#